data_AF-A0A927APD8-F1
#
_entry.id   AF-A0A927APD8-F1
#
_cell.length_a   1.000
_cell.length_b   1.000
_cell.length_c   1.000
_cell.angle_alpha   90.00
_cell.angle_beta   90.00
_cell.angle_gamma   90.00
#
_symmetry.space_group_name_H-M   'P 1'
#
loop_
_entity.id
_entity.type
_entity.pdbx_description
1 polymer ?
#
loop_
_entity_poly.entity_id
_entity_poly.type
_entity_poly.pdbx_seq_one_letter_code
_entity_poly.pdbx_strand_id
1 'polypeptide(L)'
;MSHRSPENPFSRLTTHQVMNTQQPLSFTLKRQRIELALLFELPAQLNQGLCELQCHLRVGGTTCPPYGSGVFVLALQWNVDGQQLENNSTEALVVNRALSEIRAQHRQILQELILADIEPTSMMVRDYWLTGQTISPRLTLK
;
A
#
# COMPACT_ATOMS: atom_id res chain seq x y z
N MET A 1 -6.71 -9.67 -90.35
CA MET A 1 -7.09 -9.20 -89.00
C MET A 1 -5.86 -8.49 -88.45
N SER A 2 -5.59 -7.20 -88.70
CA SER A 2 -6.34 -5.98 -88.32
C SER A 2 -6.64 -6.00 -86.81
N HIS A 3 -6.32 -5.03 -85.95
CA HIS A 3 -5.58 -3.76 -86.04
C HIS A 3 -5.38 -3.30 -84.57
N ARG A 4 -4.27 -2.59 -84.30
CA ARG A 4 -4.08 -1.42 -83.41
C ARG A 4 -4.76 -1.33 -82.02
N SER A 5 -3.92 -1.08 -81.01
CA SER A 5 -4.25 -0.33 -79.79
C SER A 5 -4.79 1.08 -80.09
N PRO A 6 -5.45 1.70 -79.11
CA PRO A 6 -5.06 3.05 -78.76
C PRO A 6 -4.91 3.28 -77.24
N GLU A 7 -4.07 4.27 -76.94
CA GLU A 7 -3.76 4.78 -75.61
C GLU A 7 -4.85 5.72 -75.04
N ASN A 8 -4.75 5.90 -73.71
CA ASN A 8 -4.94 7.14 -72.94
C ASN A 8 -6.36 7.70 -72.67
N PRO A 9 -6.52 8.71 -71.78
CA PRO A 9 -5.87 9.04 -70.49
C PRO A 9 -6.93 9.45 -69.41
N PHE A 10 -6.49 9.81 -68.20
CA PHE A 10 -7.27 10.49 -67.13
C PHE A 10 -8.43 9.73 -66.47
N SER A 11 -8.24 9.39 -65.19
CA SER A 11 -9.19 9.78 -64.14
C SER A 11 -8.73 9.41 -62.73
N ARG A 12 -8.69 10.45 -61.88
CA ARG A 12 -8.90 10.46 -60.42
C ARG A 12 -7.70 10.16 -59.52
N LEU A 13 -7.02 11.27 -59.23
CA LEU A 13 -6.75 11.76 -57.87
C LEU A 13 -7.74 11.20 -56.82
N THR A 14 -7.23 10.49 -55.82
CA THR A 14 -7.61 10.75 -54.42
C THR A 14 -6.47 10.39 -53.48
N THR A 15 -5.77 11.43 -53.04
CA THR A 15 -4.94 11.44 -51.84
C THR A 15 -5.81 11.04 -50.65
N HIS A 16 -5.74 9.77 -50.22
CA HIS A 16 -6.18 9.43 -48.88
C HIS A 16 -5.06 9.79 -47.91
N GLN A 17 -5.21 10.98 -47.33
CA GLN A 17 -4.62 11.39 -46.07
C GLN A 17 -4.65 10.22 -45.09
N VAL A 18 -3.49 9.67 -44.78
CA VAL A 18 -3.29 8.90 -43.56
C VAL A 18 -3.37 9.90 -42.42
N MET A 19 -4.58 10.07 -41.86
CA MET A 19 -4.76 10.75 -40.59
C MET A 19 -4.04 9.93 -39.53
N ASN A 20 -2.82 10.35 -39.21
CA ASN A 20 -2.07 9.90 -38.05
C ASN A 20 -2.78 10.47 -36.81
N THR A 21 -3.77 9.74 -36.28
CA THR A 21 -4.36 10.02 -34.98
C THR A 21 -3.33 9.64 -33.93
N GLN A 22 -2.44 10.57 -33.60
CA GLN A 22 -1.73 10.57 -32.33
C GLN A 22 -2.78 10.61 -31.22
N GLN A 23 -3.14 9.44 -30.70
CA GLN A 23 -3.83 9.32 -29.42
C GLN A 23 -2.89 9.90 -28.36
N PRO A 24 -3.30 10.92 -27.58
CA PRO A 24 -2.56 11.27 -26.39
C PRO A 24 -2.61 10.06 -25.45
N LEU A 25 -1.44 9.58 -25.05
CA LEU A 25 -1.30 8.65 -23.93
C LEU A 25 -1.76 9.39 -22.68
N SER A 26 -3.07 9.34 -22.43
CA SER A 26 -3.69 9.75 -21.19
C SER A 26 -3.23 8.76 -20.12
N PHE A 27 -2.03 8.96 -19.56
CA PHE A 27 -1.66 8.35 -18.29
C PHE A 27 -2.54 9.01 -17.23
N THR A 28 -3.75 8.47 -17.07
CA THR A 28 -4.54 8.74 -15.87
C THR A 28 -3.80 8.02 -14.76
N LEU A 29 -2.96 8.76 -14.04
CA LEU A 29 -2.38 8.34 -12.77
C LEU A 29 -3.55 8.13 -11.82
N LYS A 30 -4.18 6.94 -11.88
CA LYS A 30 -5.17 6.52 -10.90
C LYS A 30 -4.41 6.44 -9.59
N ARG A 31 -4.52 7.49 -8.78
CA ARG A 31 -4.02 7.54 -7.41
C ARG A 31 -4.76 6.47 -6.63
N GLN A 32 -4.29 5.22 -6.73
CA GLN A 32 -4.85 4.11 -5.98
C GLN A 32 -4.65 4.42 -4.49
N ARG A 33 -5.75 4.31 -3.74
CA ARG A 33 -5.70 4.49 -2.30
C ARG A 33 -5.01 3.26 -1.71
N ILE A 34 -3.77 3.43 -1.26
CA ILE A 34 -3.04 2.36 -0.58
C ILE A 34 -3.65 2.18 0.81
N GLU A 35 -4.25 1.00 1.05
CA GLU A 35 -4.83 0.62 2.33
C GLU A 35 -3.76 0.07 3.29
N LEU A 36 -3.83 0.47 4.57
CA LEU A 36 -3.05 -0.13 5.66
C LEU A 36 -4.00 -0.80 6.65
N ALA A 37 -3.76 -2.08 6.91
CA ALA A 37 -4.39 -2.81 7.99
C ALA A 37 -3.29 -3.33 8.93
N LEU A 38 -3.47 -3.11 10.23
CA LEU A 38 -2.57 -3.59 11.27
C LEU A 38 -3.41 -4.25 12.35
N LEU A 39 -3.17 -5.54 12.55
CA LEU A 39 -3.77 -6.34 13.61
C LEU A 39 -2.72 -6.76 14.62
N PHE A 40 -3.18 -7.09 15.82
CA PHE A 40 -2.40 -7.57 16.95
C PHE A 40 -2.93 -8.95 17.32
N GLU A 41 -2.03 -9.93 17.33
CA GLU A 41 -2.36 -11.32 17.66
C GLU A 41 -1.36 -11.87 18.66
N LEU A 42 -1.81 -12.80 19.50
CA LEU A 42 -0.91 -13.56 20.35
C LEU A 42 -0.16 -14.60 19.51
N PRO A 43 1.11 -14.91 19.83
CA PRO A 43 1.81 -16.01 19.18
C PRO A 43 1.02 -17.31 19.35
N ALA A 44 0.93 -18.09 18.27
CA ALA A 44 0.38 -19.44 18.38
C ALA A 44 1.17 -20.22 19.44
N GLN A 45 0.47 -20.99 20.27
CA GLN A 45 0.99 -21.87 21.35
C GLN A 45 1.11 -21.25 22.75
N LEU A 46 0.72 -20.01 22.97
CA LEU A 46 0.75 -19.39 24.30
C LEU A 46 -0.67 -19.19 24.85
N ASN A 47 -1.17 -20.19 25.57
CA ASN A 47 -2.49 -20.14 26.21
C ASN A 47 -2.44 -19.62 27.66
N GLN A 48 -1.25 -19.37 28.21
CA GLN A 48 -1.06 -19.01 29.60
C GLN A 48 0.09 -18.02 29.77
N GLY A 49 -0.15 -17.00 30.59
CA GLY A 49 0.87 -16.03 31.01
C GLY A 49 0.92 -14.75 30.17
N LEU A 50 1.96 -13.97 30.49
CA LEU A 50 2.27 -12.69 29.84
C LEU A 50 2.95 -12.96 28.50
N CYS A 51 2.39 -12.43 27.43
CA CYS A 51 2.85 -12.67 26.06
C CYS A 51 2.94 -11.36 25.28
N GLU A 52 3.92 -11.26 24.39
CA GLU A 52 4.03 -10.11 23.50
C GLU A 52 3.03 -10.23 22.34
N LEU A 53 2.23 -9.19 22.10
CA LEU A 53 1.39 -9.10 20.92
C LEU A 53 2.26 -8.95 19.66
N GLN A 54 1.96 -9.73 18.64
CA GLN A 54 2.59 -9.68 17.33
C GLN A 54 1.80 -8.76 16.41
N CYS A 55 2.50 -7.92 15.66
CA CYS A 55 1.97 -7.08 14.60
C CYS A 55 1.78 -7.89 13.32
N HIS A 56 0.56 -7.89 12.78
CA HIS A 56 0.21 -8.47 11.48
C HIS A 56 -0.15 -7.32 10.53
N LEU A 57 0.82 -6.94 9.69
CA LEU A 57 0.73 -5.77 8.82
C LEU A 57 0.37 -6.15 7.39
N ARG A 58 -0.59 -5.41 6.81
CA ARG A 58 -0.95 -5.44 5.40
C ARG A 58 -0.92 -4.04 4.81
N VAL A 59 -0.27 -3.88 3.66
CA VAL A 59 -0.20 -2.61 2.90
C VAL A 59 -0.45 -2.89 1.43
N GLY A 60 -1.46 -2.25 0.83
CA GLY A 60 -1.74 -2.35 -0.60
C GLY A 60 -1.97 -3.80 -1.10
N GLY A 61 -2.53 -4.66 -0.25
CA GLY A 61 -2.73 -6.09 -0.55
C GLY A 61 -1.51 -6.99 -0.29
N THR A 62 -0.35 -6.43 0.04
CA THR A 62 0.84 -7.19 0.46
C THR A 62 0.87 -7.38 1.97
N THR A 63 1.41 -8.51 2.43
CA THR A 63 1.65 -8.80 3.85
C THR A 63 3.14 -9.06 4.10
N CYS A 64 3.57 -8.91 5.35
CA CYS A 64 4.91 -9.28 5.80
C CYS A 64 4.84 -10.32 6.94
N PRO A 65 5.95 -11.01 7.26
CA PRO A 65 6.01 -11.85 8.45
C PRO A 65 5.64 -11.06 9.73
N PRO A 66 5.00 -11.70 10.72
CA PRO A 66 4.70 -11.05 12.00
C PRO A 66 5.97 -10.57 12.71
N TYR A 67 5.83 -9.53 13.53
CA TYR A 67 6.92 -8.95 14.32
C TYR A 67 6.41 -8.41 15.66
N GLY A 68 7.30 -8.31 16.65
CA GLY A 68 6.94 -7.83 17.98
C GLY A 68 6.40 -6.41 17.99
N SER A 69 5.33 -6.18 18.76
CA SER A 69 4.78 -4.85 19.03
C SER A 69 5.48 -4.13 20.18
N GLY A 70 6.23 -4.85 21.02
CA GLY A 70 6.75 -4.38 22.30
C GLY A 70 5.68 -4.32 23.41
N VAL A 71 4.43 -4.67 23.12
CA VAL A 71 3.31 -4.64 24.07
C VAL A 71 3.04 -6.04 24.59
N PHE A 72 3.09 -6.19 25.92
CA PHE A 72 2.87 -7.45 26.61
C PHE A 72 1.50 -7.45 27.29
N VAL A 73 0.76 -8.54 27.13
CA VAL A 73 -0.58 -8.72 27.72
C VAL A 73 -0.73 -10.12 28.29
N LEU A 74 -1.62 -10.27 29.27
CA LEU A 74 -2.06 -11.60 29.69
C LEU A 74 -2.97 -12.19 28.64
N ALA A 75 -2.66 -13.41 28.17
CA ALA A 75 -3.39 -14.05 27.07
C ALA A 75 -4.92 -14.13 27.30
N LEU A 76 -5.33 -14.35 28.55
CA LEU A 76 -6.75 -14.47 28.94
C LEU A 76 -7.53 -13.15 28.92
N GLN A 77 -6.84 -12.01 28.84
CA GLN A 77 -7.48 -10.69 28.86
C GLN A 77 -7.52 -10.04 27.47
N TRP A 78 -6.86 -10.65 26.48
CA TRP A 78 -6.82 -10.13 25.12
C TRP A 78 -8.09 -10.49 24.36
N ASN A 79 -8.82 -9.47 23.91
CA ASN A 79 -9.94 -9.66 23.00
C ASN A 79 -9.45 -9.53 21.56
N VAL A 80 -9.40 -10.66 20.88
CA VAL A 80 -8.95 -10.77 19.48
C VAL A 80 -9.87 -10.00 18.53
N ASP A 81 -11.19 -10.08 18.72
CA ASP A 81 -12.16 -9.43 17.83
C ASP A 81 -12.16 -7.90 18.02
N GLY A 82 -12.06 -7.45 19.26
CA GLY A 82 -12.00 -6.05 19.65
C GLY A 82 -10.62 -5.42 19.48
N GLN A 83 -9.57 -6.23 19.32
CA GLN A 83 -8.18 -5.80 19.20
C GLN A 83 -7.74 -4.89 20.36
N GLN A 84 -8.10 -5.30 21.58
CA GLN A 84 -7.91 -4.55 22.83
C GLN A 84 -7.91 -5.47 24.06
N LEU A 85 -7.44 -4.95 25.20
CA LEU A 85 -7.64 -5.60 26.49
C LEU A 85 -9.09 -5.43 27.00
N GLU A 86 -9.69 -6.53 27.43
CA GLU A 86 -11.05 -6.60 27.99
C GLU A 86 -11.06 -6.18 29.47
N ASN A 87 -11.04 -4.87 29.73
CA ASN A 87 -11.50 -4.24 30.97
C ASN A 87 -11.24 -2.73 30.94
N ASN A 88 -11.87 -1.99 31.86
CA ASN A 88 -11.62 -0.56 32.08
C ASN A 88 -10.55 -0.32 33.16
N SER A 89 -9.61 -1.25 33.35
CA SER A 89 -8.50 -1.04 34.28
C SER A 89 -7.55 0.03 33.74
N THR A 90 -6.78 0.65 34.63
CA THR A 90 -5.72 1.59 34.22
C THR A 90 -4.71 0.90 33.28
N GLU A 91 -4.40 -0.37 33.51
CA GLU A 91 -3.52 -1.16 32.65
C GLU A 91 -4.09 -1.32 31.24
N ALA A 92 -5.37 -1.70 31.11
CA ALA A 92 -6.00 -1.83 29.80
C ALA A 92 -6.06 -0.48 29.06
N LEU A 93 -6.31 0.62 29.75
CA LEU A 93 -6.26 1.95 29.14
C LEU A 93 -4.86 2.29 28.60
N VAL A 94 -3.81 1.99 29.36
CA VAL A 94 -2.42 2.21 28.94
C VAL A 94 -2.07 1.36 27.73
N VAL A 95 -2.39 0.06 27.76
CA VAL A 95 -2.12 -0.87 26.66
C VAL A 95 -2.91 -0.48 25.41
N ASN A 96 -4.21 -0.23 25.52
CA ASN A 96 -5.05 0.14 24.38
C ASN A 96 -4.60 1.46 23.75
N ARG A 97 -4.11 2.40 24.57
CA ARG A 97 -3.46 3.62 24.09
C ARG A 97 -2.17 3.32 23.34
N ALA A 98 -1.28 2.50 23.91
CA ALA A 98 -0.02 2.12 23.25
C ALA A 98 -0.28 1.45 21.88
N LEU A 99 -1.24 0.53 21.80
CA LEU A 99 -1.63 -0.10 20.52
C LEU A 99 -2.18 0.91 19.51
N SER A 100 -2.91 1.93 19.99
CA SER A 100 -3.40 3.02 19.13
C SER A 100 -2.26 3.89 18.61
N GLU A 101 -1.26 4.17 19.43
CA GLU A 101 -0.05 4.91 19.07
C GLU A 101 0.78 4.13 18.03
N ILE A 102 0.95 2.81 18.21
CA ILE A 102 1.62 1.93 17.23
C ILE A 102 0.90 2.00 15.87
N ARG A 103 -0.45 1.92 15.85
CA ARG A 103 -1.23 2.07 14.60
C ARG A 103 -1.01 3.44 13.96
N ALA A 104 -0.93 4.51 14.77
CA ALA A 104 -0.69 5.86 14.27
C ALA A 104 0.70 5.98 13.64
N GLN A 105 1.73 5.44 14.28
CA GLN A 105 3.11 5.46 13.78
C GLN A 105 3.26 4.68 12.47
N HIS A 106 2.64 3.51 12.33
CA HIS A 106 2.64 2.76 11.06
C HIS A 106 1.96 3.55 9.93
N ARG A 107 0.86 4.25 10.24
CA ARG A 107 0.21 5.15 9.27
C ARG A 107 1.09 6.34 8.90
N GLN A 108 1.83 6.89 9.86
CA GLN A 108 2.76 7.98 9.60
C GLN A 108 3.89 7.52 8.66
N ILE A 109 4.52 6.37 8.93
CA ILE A 109 5.55 5.79 8.05
C ILE A 109 5.01 5.62 6.63
N LEU A 110 3.80 5.05 6.48
CA LEU A 110 3.15 4.91 5.18
C LEU A 110 2.97 6.27 4.47
N GLN A 111 2.51 7.29 5.19
CA GLN A 111 2.32 8.63 4.63
C GLN A 111 3.64 9.26 4.21
N GLU A 112 4.70 9.12 5.01
CA GLU A 112 6.04 9.63 4.70
C GLU A 112 6.61 8.96 3.44
N LEU A 113 6.42 7.65 3.26
CA LEU A 113 6.80 6.94 2.03
C LEU A 113 6.06 7.49 0.80
N ILE A 114 4.75 7.69 0.92
CA ILE A 114 3.93 8.26 -0.17
C ILE A 114 4.37 9.69 -0.51
N LEU A 115 4.66 10.52 0.51
CA LEU A 115 5.16 11.88 0.31
C LEU A 115 6.56 11.92 -0.29
N ALA A 116 7.38 10.89 -0.04
CA ALA A 116 8.67 10.72 -0.67
C ALA A 116 8.59 10.17 -2.11
N ASP A 117 7.39 9.98 -2.66
CA ASP A 117 7.15 9.36 -3.98
C ASP A 117 7.73 7.94 -4.08
N ILE A 118 7.68 7.22 -2.96
CA ILE A 118 8.11 5.83 -2.84
C ILE A 118 6.86 4.95 -2.74
N GLU A 119 6.76 3.93 -3.59
CA GLU A 119 5.66 2.96 -3.51
C GLU A 119 5.82 2.10 -2.24
N PRO A 120 4.92 2.24 -1.26
CA PRO A 120 5.08 1.58 0.03
C PRO A 120 4.66 0.11 -0.03
N THR A 121 5.47 -0.75 0.58
CA THR A 121 5.16 -2.16 0.80
C THR A 121 5.07 -2.45 2.30
N SER A 122 4.41 -3.56 2.67
CA SER A 122 4.33 -4.00 4.07
C SER A 122 5.72 -4.25 4.68
N MET A 123 6.64 -4.85 3.92
CA MET A 123 8.04 -5.05 4.33
C MET A 123 8.74 -3.72 4.64
N MET A 124 8.61 -2.71 3.77
CA MET A 124 9.24 -1.41 3.99
C MET A 124 8.71 -0.73 5.25
N VAL A 125 7.38 -0.71 5.43
CA VAL A 125 6.78 -0.10 6.62
C VAL A 125 7.25 -0.81 7.89
N ARG A 126 7.33 -2.14 7.88
CA ARG A 126 7.92 -2.94 8.98
C ARG A 126 9.39 -2.57 9.23
N ASP A 127 10.19 -2.46 8.19
CA ASP A 127 11.63 -2.19 8.35
C ASP A 127 11.88 -0.79 8.92
N TYR A 128 11.14 0.22 8.45
CA TYR A 128 11.18 1.57 9.04
C TYR A 128 10.70 1.57 10.50
N TRP A 129 9.66 0.81 10.82
CA TRP A 129 9.20 0.63 12.20
C TRP A 129 10.29 0.06 13.11
N LEU A 130 10.89 -1.07 12.70
CA LEU A 130 11.88 -1.79 13.51
C LEU A 130 13.21 -1.04 13.64
N THR A 131 13.61 -0.30 12.61
CA THR A 131 14.90 0.41 12.60
C THR A 131 14.80 1.84 13.12
N GLY A 132 13.61 2.45 13.14
CA GLY A 132 13.43 3.86 13.47
C GLY A 132 14.10 4.82 12.49
N GLN A 133 14.44 4.37 11.28
CA GLN A 133 15.06 5.21 10.27
C GLN A 133 14.12 6.35 9.84
N THR A 134 14.70 7.52 9.56
CA THR A 134 13.94 8.69 9.09
C THR A 134 13.70 8.60 7.58
N ILE A 135 12.47 8.83 7.15
CA ILE A 135 12.13 8.94 5.72
C ILE A 135 12.34 10.39 5.29
N SER A 136 13.27 10.61 4.37
CA SER A 136 13.52 11.95 3.83
C SER A 136 12.46 12.29 2.77
N PRO A 137 11.66 13.36 2.96
CA PRO A 137 10.66 13.73 1.98
C PRO A 137 11.33 14.23 0.69
N ARG A 138 10.83 13.76 -0.47
CA ARG A 138 11.16 14.36 -1.75
C ARG A 138 10.21 15.54 -1.98
N LEU A 139 10.71 16.74 -1.71
CA LEU A 139 10.04 17.97 -2.18
C LEU A 139 10.28 18.10 -3.69
N THR A 140 9.56 17.34 -4.50
CA THR A 140 9.47 17.63 -5.93
C THR A 140 8.65 18.90 -6.10
N LEU A 141 9.34 20.04 -6.29
CA LEU A 141 8.73 21.25 -6.84
C LEU A 141 8.13 20.85 -8.21
N LYS A 142 6.79 20.81 -8.28
CA LYS A 142 6.06 20.66 -9.53
C LYS A 142 5.92 22.01 -10.22
#